data_AF-A0A538CHN6-F1
#
_entry.id   AF-A0A538CHN6-F1
#
_cell.length_a   1.000
_cell.length_b   1.000
_cell.length_c   1.000
_cell.angle_alpha   90.00
_cell.angle_beta   90.00
_cell.angle_gamma   90.00
#
_symmetry.space_group_name_H-M   'P 1'
#
loop_
_entity.id
_entity.type
_entity.pdbx_description
1 polymer ?
#
loop_
_entity_poly.entity_id
_entity_poly.type
_entity_poly.pdbx_seq_one_letter_code
_entity_poly.pdbx_strand_id
1 'polypeptide(L)'
;MVHGDLRDGVTPFPLVALVILDGWGCAAAGSGNAVELAETPVFDALWARYPHATLEASGEAVGLPVGQMGNSEVGHLTIGSGRILDQDFQRVNRAVADGSFFENAALVGAFERAKERGTNVNLLGLVSYGGVHSHIDHLRALLELARRQGMEERTFIHAFTDGRDVSP
;
A
#
# COMPACT_ATOMS: atom_id res chain seq x y z
N MET A 1 -30.50 31.83 5.24
CA MET A 1 -30.93 31.72 3.83
C MET A 1 -29.87 30.91 3.08
N VAL A 2 -29.92 29.58 3.22
CA VAL A 2 -29.45 28.58 2.23
C VAL A 2 -30.36 27.36 2.45
N HIS A 3 -31.60 27.47 1.98
CA HIS A 3 -32.44 26.30 1.74
C HIS A 3 -32.26 25.97 0.25
N GLY A 4 -31.29 25.11 -0.04
CA GLY A 4 -31.14 24.49 -1.36
C GLY A 4 -31.94 23.21 -1.36
N ASP A 5 -33.08 23.26 -2.03
CA ASP A 5 -34.01 22.15 -2.23
C ASP A 5 -33.33 21.05 -3.07
N LEU A 6 -33.19 19.85 -2.51
CA LEU A 6 -32.76 18.63 -3.22
C LEU A 6 -33.96 17.86 -3.81
N ARG A 7 -35.14 18.48 -3.87
CA ARG A 7 -36.38 17.85 -4.30
C ARG A 7 -36.75 18.45 -5.65
N ASP A 8 -36.45 17.72 -6.72
CA ASP A 8 -37.17 17.79 -8.01
C ASP A 8 -36.58 16.84 -9.08
N GLY A 9 -35.53 16.08 -8.76
CA GLY A 9 -35.12 14.91 -9.55
C GLY A 9 -35.36 13.64 -8.75
N VAL A 10 -36.30 12.79 -9.15
CA VAL A 10 -36.46 11.45 -8.58
C VAL A 10 -35.17 10.67 -8.86
N THR A 11 -34.27 10.61 -7.88
CA THR A 11 -33.11 9.71 -7.97
C THR A 11 -33.64 8.28 -7.85
N PRO A 12 -33.32 7.37 -8.79
CA PRO A 12 -33.82 5.99 -8.77
C PRO A 12 -33.32 5.20 -7.55
N PHE A 13 -32.38 5.76 -6.78
CA PHE A 13 -31.81 5.15 -5.59
C PHE A 13 -31.98 6.06 -4.37
N PRO A 14 -32.12 5.46 -3.17
CA PRO A 14 -32.10 6.19 -1.92
C PRO A 14 -30.74 6.89 -1.73
N LEU A 15 -30.77 8.02 -1.05
CA LEU A 15 -29.55 8.69 -0.58
C LEU A 15 -28.85 7.77 0.42
N VAL A 16 -27.56 7.52 0.20
CA VAL A 16 -26.70 6.73 1.09
C VAL A 16 -25.59 7.63 1.63
N ALA A 17 -25.36 7.57 2.94
CA ALA A 17 -24.22 8.19 3.60
C ALA A 17 -23.26 7.10 4.10
N LEU A 18 -21.99 7.21 3.74
CA LEU A 18 -20.91 6.38 4.28
C LEU A 18 -20.23 7.16 5.41
N VAL A 19 -20.19 6.59 6.61
CA VAL A 19 -19.52 7.17 7.79
C VAL A 19 -18.33 6.29 8.14
N ILE A 20 -17.13 6.88 8.15
CA ILE A 20 -15.88 6.18 8.46
C ILE A 20 -15.42 6.64 9.85
N LEU A 21 -15.37 5.71 10.80
CA LEU A 21 -14.77 5.91 12.12
C LEU A 21 -13.29 5.54 12.02
N ASP A 22 -12.42 6.52 11.75
CA ASP A 22 -10.99 6.26 11.55
C ASP A 22 -10.34 5.69 12.82
N GLY A 23 -9.56 4.61 12.67
CA GLY A 23 -8.97 3.86 13.79
C GLY A 23 -9.93 3.01 14.62
N TRP A 24 -11.16 2.74 14.15
CA TRP A 24 -12.14 1.91 14.85
C TRP A 24 -12.13 0.45 14.38
N GLY A 25 -11.58 -0.47 15.18
CA GLY A 25 -11.45 -1.89 14.83
C GLY A 25 -12.19 -2.84 15.76
N CYS A 26 -12.34 -4.10 15.34
CA CYS A 26 -12.86 -5.18 16.18
C CYS A 26 -11.70 -5.90 16.88
N ALA A 27 -11.63 -5.82 18.20
CA ALA A 27 -10.62 -6.48 19.02
C ALA A 27 -11.26 -7.18 20.22
N ALA A 28 -10.55 -8.14 20.83
CA ALA A 28 -11.00 -8.77 22.07
C ALA A 28 -11.18 -7.73 23.20
N ALA A 29 -12.11 -7.99 24.11
CA ALA A 29 -12.29 -7.17 25.30
C ALA A 29 -11.02 -7.19 26.16
N GLY A 30 -10.65 -6.03 26.71
CA GLY A 30 -9.46 -5.90 27.54
C GLY A 30 -9.23 -4.46 27.99
N SER A 31 -8.34 -4.27 28.96
CA SER A 31 -8.05 -2.97 29.56
C SER A 31 -7.48 -1.93 28.58
N GLY A 32 -6.97 -2.36 27.42
CA GLY A 32 -6.49 -1.49 26.34
C GLY A 32 -7.49 -1.26 25.22
N ASN A 33 -8.68 -1.87 25.26
CA ASN A 33 -9.68 -1.73 24.19
C ASN A 33 -10.58 -0.52 24.48
N ALA A 34 -10.21 0.64 23.93
CA ALA A 34 -10.96 1.87 24.14
C ALA A 34 -12.38 1.85 23.55
N VAL A 35 -12.61 1.08 22.47
CA VAL A 35 -13.94 0.94 21.87
C VAL A 35 -14.89 0.22 22.83
N GLU A 36 -14.43 -0.88 23.44
CA GLU A 36 -15.20 -1.65 24.42
C GLU A 36 -15.44 -0.88 25.72
N LEU A 37 -14.46 -0.08 26.16
CA LEU A 37 -14.53 0.67 27.41
C LEU A 37 -15.33 1.98 27.31
N ALA A 38 -15.63 2.44 26.10
CA ALA A 38 -16.36 3.68 25.87
C ALA A 38 -17.88 3.48 25.96
N GLU A 39 -18.59 4.52 26.36
CA GLU A 39 -20.05 4.55 26.25
C GLU A 39 -20.45 4.93 24.81
N THR A 40 -20.89 3.95 24.03
CA THR A 40 -21.17 4.10 22.59
C THR A 40 -22.63 3.84 22.21
N PRO A 41 -23.62 4.42 22.92
CA PRO A 41 -25.02 3.99 22.85
C PRO A 41 -25.64 4.07 21.45
N VAL A 42 -25.17 5.01 20.62
CA VAL A 42 -25.62 5.12 19.21
C VAL A 42 -25.07 3.97 18.38
N PHE A 43 -23.77 3.68 18.48
CA PHE A 43 -23.15 2.57 17.76
C PHE A 43 -23.70 1.23 18.22
N ASP A 44 -23.87 1.03 19.54
CA ASP A 44 -24.39 -0.19 20.13
C ASP A 44 -25.83 -0.49 19.65
N ALA A 45 -26.68 0.54 19.61
CA ALA A 45 -28.03 0.42 19.10
C ALA A 45 -28.06 0.10 17.59
N LEU A 46 -27.15 0.68 16.80
CA LEU A 46 -27.03 0.36 15.38
C LEU A 46 -26.56 -1.09 15.17
N TRP A 47 -25.53 -1.50 15.89
CA TRP A 47 -24.93 -2.83 15.82
C TRP A 47 -25.93 -3.93 16.22
N ALA A 48 -26.72 -3.72 17.26
CA ALA A 48 -27.72 -4.69 17.72
C ALA A 48 -28.95 -4.81 16.81
N ARG A 49 -29.33 -3.74 16.11
CA ARG A 49 -30.61 -3.66 15.39
C ARG A 49 -30.49 -3.94 13.89
N TYR A 50 -29.38 -3.60 13.26
CA TYR A 50 -29.23 -3.65 11.80
C TYR A 50 -28.21 -4.72 11.37
N PRO A 51 -28.33 -5.26 10.14
CA PRO A 51 -27.34 -6.18 9.58
C PRO A 51 -25.95 -5.55 9.56
N HIS A 52 -24.96 -6.31 10.00
CA HIS A 52 -23.56 -5.91 10.03
C HIS A 52 -22.66 -7.09 9.65
N ALA A 53 -21.44 -6.76 9.23
CA ALA A 53 -20.39 -7.70 8.92
C ALA A 53 -19.03 -7.13 9.33
N THR A 54 -18.04 -8.00 9.53
CA THR A 54 -16.65 -7.62 9.76
C THR A 54 -15.88 -7.76 8.45
N LEU A 55 -15.03 -6.78 8.14
CA LEU A 55 -14.18 -6.77 6.95
C LEU A 55 -12.72 -6.74 7.36
N GLU A 56 -11.85 -7.33 6.55
CA GLU A 56 -10.41 -7.19 6.69
C GLU A 56 -9.96 -5.82 6.16
N ALA A 57 -9.17 -5.10 6.95
CA ALA A 57 -8.73 -3.72 6.65
C ALA A 57 -7.20 -3.57 6.71
N SER A 58 -6.47 -4.68 6.64
CA SER A 58 -5.01 -4.75 6.72
C SER A 58 -4.46 -5.87 5.85
N GLY A 59 -3.15 -5.89 5.65
CA GLY A 59 -2.48 -6.90 4.84
C GLY A 59 -2.99 -7.01 3.41
N GLU A 60 -2.99 -8.23 2.87
CA GLU A 60 -3.29 -8.48 1.46
C GLU A 60 -4.71 -8.07 1.06
N ALA A 61 -5.66 -8.09 2.00
CA ALA A 61 -7.05 -7.67 1.77
C ALA A 61 -7.19 -6.20 1.32
N VAL A 62 -6.19 -5.37 1.62
CA VAL A 62 -6.14 -3.96 1.20
C VAL A 62 -4.89 -3.63 0.37
N GLY A 63 -4.22 -4.66 -0.16
CA GLY A 63 -3.05 -4.51 -1.04
C GLY A 63 -1.74 -4.17 -0.31
N LEU A 64 -1.68 -4.47 0.99
CA LEU A 64 -0.48 -4.39 1.82
C LEU A 64 0.20 -5.77 1.97
N PRO A 65 1.50 -5.82 2.35
CA PRO A 65 2.16 -7.07 2.69
C PRO A 65 1.44 -7.84 3.80
N VAL A 66 1.57 -9.17 3.79
CA VAL A 66 1.04 -10.04 4.85
C VAL A 66 1.50 -9.54 6.23
N GLY A 67 0.54 -9.39 7.16
CA GLY A 67 0.80 -8.96 8.53
C GLY A 67 1.01 -7.45 8.72
N GLN A 68 1.08 -6.66 7.64
CA GLN A 68 1.20 -5.21 7.76
C GLN A 68 -0.15 -4.59 8.17
N MET A 69 -0.12 -3.75 9.21
CA MET A 69 -1.30 -3.03 9.68
C MET A 69 -1.85 -2.09 8.60
N GLY A 70 -3.17 -1.90 8.61
CA GLY A 70 -3.82 -0.90 7.77
C GLY A 70 -3.49 0.53 8.22
N ASN A 71 -3.75 1.49 7.34
CA ASN A 71 -3.64 2.91 7.63
C ASN A 71 -4.73 3.70 6.87
N SER A 72 -4.90 4.97 7.23
CA SER A 72 -5.97 5.81 6.69
C SER A 72 -5.90 5.96 5.16
N GLU A 73 -4.71 6.13 4.58
CA GLU A 73 -4.53 6.34 3.13
C GLU A 73 -4.96 5.09 2.34
N VAL A 74 -4.40 3.93 2.69
CA VAL A 74 -4.72 2.66 2.05
C VAL A 74 -6.18 2.28 2.24
N GLY A 75 -6.73 2.50 3.44
CA GLY A 75 -8.13 2.22 3.75
C GLY A 75 -9.09 3.06 2.90
N HIS A 76 -8.90 4.38 2.87
CA HIS A 76 -9.76 5.28 2.09
C HIS A 76 -9.65 5.00 0.59
N LEU A 77 -8.45 4.70 0.08
CA LEU A 77 -8.24 4.39 -1.32
C LEU A 77 -8.93 3.07 -1.72
N THR A 78 -8.83 2.05 -0.87
CA THR A 78 -9.50 0.75 -1.09
C THR A 78 -11.03 0.91 -1.10
N ILE A 79 -11.58 1.62 -0.11
CA ILE A 79 -13.03 1.90 -0.03
C ILE A 79 -13.50 2.70 -1.26
N GLY A 80 -12.80 3.78 -1.60
CA GLY A 80 -13.18 4.67 -2.70
C GLY A 80 -13.03 4.02 -4.09
N SER A 81 -12.11 3.07 -4.24
CA SER A 81 -11.88 2.39 -5.51
C SER A 81 -12.75 1.15 -5.72
N GLY A 82 -13.33 0.58 -4.64
CA GLY A 82 -14.15 -0.63 -4.70
C GLY A 82 -13.37 -1.88 -5.13
N ARG A 83 -12.03 -1.87 -5.00
CA ARG A 83 -11.16 -3.01 -5.33
C ARG A 83 -9.88 -2.98 -4.51
N ILE A 84 -9.19 -4.11 -4.45
CA ILE A 84 -7.85 -4.19 -3.87
C ILE A 84 -6.88 -3.45 -4.79
N LEU A 85 -6.12 -2.52 -4.21
CA LEU A 85 -5.07 -1.78 -4.91
C LEU A 85 -3.73 -2.16 -4.31
N ASP A 86 -2.92 -2.88 -5.09
CA ASP A 86 -1.55 -3.18 -4.71
C ASP A 86 -0.81 -1.86 -4.49
N GLN A 87 -0.39 -1.61 -3.26
CA GLN A 87 0.48 -0.49 -2.94
C GLN A 87 1.81 -0.67 -3.67
N ASP A 88 2.51 0.42 -3.98
CA ASP A 88 3.72 0.34 -4.82
C ASP A 88 4.75 -0.68 -4.29
N PHE A 89 4.92 -0.76 -2.96
CA PHE A 89 5.79 -1.77 -2.35
C PHE A 89 5.37 -3.21 -2.69
N GLN A 90 4.08 -3.53 -2.55
CA GLN A 90 3.54 -4.85 -2.90
C GLN A 90 3.52 -5.10 -4.40
N ARG A 91 3.22 -4.09 -5.20
CA ARG A 91 3.25 -4.16 -6.65
C ARG A 91 4.65 -4.52 -7.16
N VAL A 92 5.70 -3.91 -6.61
CA VAL A 92 7.08 -4.27 -6.94
C VAL A 92 7.43 -5.66 -6.43
N ASN A 93 7.04 -6.03 -5.21
CA ASN A 93 7.26 -7.39 -4.69
C ASN A 93 6.63 -8.46 -5.60
N ARG A 94 5.38 -8.27 -6.01
CA ARG A 94 4.67 -9.16 -6.91
C ARG A 94 5.36 -9.24 -8.27
N ALA A 95 5.74 -8.09 -8.84
CA ALA A 95 6.47 -8.05 -10.11
C ALA A 95 7.82 -8.79 -10.05
N VAL A 96 8.52 -8.72 -8.91
CA VAL A 96 9.77 -9.47 -8.71
C VAL A 96 9.48 -10.97 -8.61
N ALA A 97 8.43 -11.35 -7.87
CA ALA A 97 8.05 -12.74 -7.66
C ALA A 97 7.51 -13.44 -8.91
N ASP A 98 6.69 -12.75 -9.72
CA ASP A 98 6.13 -13.27 -10.97
C ASP A 98 7.06 -13.12 -12.18
N GLY A 99 8.16 -12.39 -12.01
CA GLY A 99 9.20 -12.19 -13.01
C GLY A 99 8.96 -11.00 -13.96
N SER A 100 7.79 -10.36 -13.93
CA SER A 100 7.46 -9.21 -14.79
C SER A 100 8.34 -7.99 -14.52
N PHE A 101 8.95 -7.89 -13.34
CA PHE A 101 9.97 -6.87 -13.02
C PHE A 101 11.14 -6.90 -13.99
N PHE A 102 11.58 -8.10 -14.42
CA PHE A 102 12.73 -8.27 -15.30
C PHE A 102 12.42 -8.00 -16.77
N GLU A 103 11.14 -7.88 -17.12
CA GLU A 103 10.66 -7.53 -18.46
C GLU A 103 10.17 -6.09 -18.55
N ASN A 104 10.22 -5.35 -17.44
CA ASN A 104 9.75 -3.96 -17.39
C ASN A 104 10.52 -3.10 -18.41
N ALA A 105 9.82 -2.59 -19.41
CA ALA A 105 10.42 -1.85 -20.53
C ALA A 105 11.24 -0.63 -20.09
N ALA A 106 10.86 0.04 -19.00
CA ALA A 106 11.62 1.18 -18.49
C ALA A 106 12.95 0.74 -17.85
N LEU A 107 12.93 -0.34 -17.06
CA LEU A 107 14.12 -0.91 -16.44
C LEU A 107 15.05 -1.51 -17.49
N VAL A 108 14.54 -2.42 -18.32
CA VAL A 108 15.30 -3.05 -19.42
C VAL A 108 15.89 -1.98 -20.34
N GLY A 109 15.07 -1.02 -20.77
CA GLY A 109 15.53 0.06 -21.63
C GLY A 109 16.61 0.94 -21.00
N ALA A 110 16.66 1.08 -19.67
CA ALA A 110 17.76 1.79 -19.00
C ALA A 110 19.10 1.06 -19.13
N PHE A 111 19.09 -0.27 -18.97
CA PHE A 111 20.28 -1.10 -19.17
C PHE A 111 20.72 -1.16 -20.64
N GLU A 112 19.77 -1.30 -21.57
CA GLU A 112 20.04 -1.30 -23.01
C GLU A 112 20.70 0.01 -23.45
N ARG A 113 20.14 1.17 -23.06
CA ARG A 113 20.72 2.48 -23.38
C ARG A 113 22.14 2.63 -22.86
N ALA A 114 22.43 2.14 -21.65
CA ALA A 114 23.76 2.20 -21.08
C ALA A 114 24.75 1.29 -21.85
N LYS A 115 24.30 0.11 -22.27
CA LYS A 115 25.07 -0.82 -23.09
C LYS A 115 25.41 -0.23 -24.45
N GLU A 116 24.42 0.30 -25.17
CA GLU A 116 24.59 0.92 -26.50
C GLU A 116 25.56 2.10 -26.47
N ARG A 117 25.51 2.92 -25.42
CA ARG A 117 26.36 4.11 -25.27
C ARG A 117 27.74 3.79 -24.73
N GLY A 118 28.00 2.55 -24.33
CA GLY A 118 29.21 2.21 -23.63
C GLY A 118 29.34 2.98 -22.31
N THR A 119 28.24 3.23 -21.58
CA THR A 119 28.22 3.91 -20.26
C THR A 119 27.76 2.98 -19.12
N ASN A 120 27.91 3.46 -17.88
CA ASN A 120 27.60 2.70 -16.67
C ASN A 120 26.13 2.89 -16.25
N VAL A 121 25.61 1.95 -15.45
CA VAL A 121 24.33 2.08 -14.74
C VAL A 121 24.63 2.41 -13.27
N ASN A 122 23.90 3.38 -12.72
CA ASN A 122 24.02 3.76 -11.31
C ASN A 122 22.70 3.51 -10.62
N LEU A 123 22.70 2.68 -9.58
CA LEU A 123 21.57 2.40 -8.71
C LEU A 123 21.73 3.25 -7.45
N LEU A 124 20.79 4.15 -7.20
CA LEU A 124 20.79 5.03 -6.04
C LEU A 124 19.55 4.71 -5.21
N GLY A 125 19.70 4.51 -3.91
CA GLY A 125 18.56 4.22 -3.05
C GLY A 125 18.95 3.99 -1.60
N LEU A 126 17.94 4.06 -0.74
CA LEU A 126 18.04 3.64 0.66
C LEU A 126 18.26 2.11 0.69
N VAL A 127 19.18 1.64 1.52
CA VAL A 127 19.55 0.21 1.58
C VAL A 127 19.30 -0.32 2.99
N SER A 128 18.07 -0.80 3.22
CA SER A 128 17.65 -1.40 4.49
C SER A 128 16.49 -2.38 4.31
N TYR A 129 16.04 -2.95 5.43
CA TYR A 129 14.84 -3.79 5.52
C TYR A 129 13.59 -2.99 5.96
N GLY A 130 13.65 -1.66 5.98
CA GLY A 130 12.59 -0.82 6.57
C GLY A 130 11.26 -0.86 5.81
N GLY A 131 11.28 -0.97 4.48
CA GLY A 131 10.06 -1.11 3.67
C GLY A 131 9.20 0.15 3.55
N VAL A 132 9.58 1.26 4.21
CA VAL A 132 8.89 2.56 4.11
C VAL A 132 9.24 3.29 2.83
N HIS A 133 10.54 3.49 2.58
CA HIS A 133 11.03 4.20 1.38
C HIS A 133 11.60 3.27 0.30
N SER A 134 12.06 2.08 0.69
CA SER A 134 12.67 1.09 -0.20
C SER A 134 12.83 -0.24 0.52
N HIS A 135 13.29 -1.27 -0.20
CA HIS A 135 13.66 -2.54 0.41
C HIS A 135 14.89 -3.15 -0.30
N ILE A 136 15.80 -3.74 0.48
CA ILE A 136 17.04 -4.34 -0.04
C ILE A 136 16.79 -5.44 -1.08
N ASP A 137 15.66 -6.13 -1.00
CA ASP A 137 15.32 -7.16 -2.00
C ASP A 137 15.00 -6.58 -3.37
N HIS A 138 14.53 -5.33 -3.46
CA HIS A 138 14.36 -4.64 -4.75
C HIS A 138 15.71 -4.28 -5.36
N LEU A 139 16.69 -3.89 -4.52
CA LEU A 139 18.08 -3.71 -4.97
C LEU A 139 18.66 -5.03 -5.49
N ARG A 140 18.43 -6.15 -4.78
CA ARG A 140 18.87 -7.48 -5.26
C ARG A 140 18.22 -7.84 -6.60
N ALA A 141 16.93 -7.55 -6.79
CA ALA A 141 16.25 -7.76 -8.07
C ALA A 141 16.86 -6.89 -9.20
N LEU A 142 17.23 -5.65 -8.92
CA LEU A 142 17.94 -4.80 -9.88
C LEU A 142 19.34 -5.33 -10.25
N LEU A 143 20.06 -5.91 -9.28
CA LEU A 143 21.35 -6.56 -9.55
C LEU A 143 21.20 -7.84 -10.38
N GLU A 144 20.15 -8.62 -10.12
CA GLU A 144 19.80 -9.76 -10.97
C GLU A 144 19.43 -9.31 -12.39
N LEU A 145 18.70 -8.21 -12.54
CA LEU A 145 18.44 -7.62 -13.86
C LEU A 145 19.74 -7.20 -14.55
N ALA A 146 20.67 -6.57 -13.82
CA ALA A 146 21.99 -6.21 -14.34
C ALA A 146 22.76 -7.44 -14.86
N ARG A 147 22.71 -8.54 -14.11
CA ARG A 147 23.27 -9.86 -14.47
C ARG A 147 22.65 -10.39 -15.76
N ARG A 148 21.32 -10.43 -15.84
CA ARG A 148 20.58 -10.87 -17.05
C ARG A 148 20.92 -10.01 -18.28
N GLN A 149 21.21 -8.74 -18.06
CA GLN A 149 21.59 -7.79 -19.11
C GLN A 149 23.10 -7.80 -19.41
N GLY A 150 23.92 -8.60 -18.72
CA GLY A 150 25.38 -8.64 -18.91
C GLY A 150 26.08 -7.33 -18.56
N MET A 151 25.57 -6.60 -17.57
CA MET A 151 26.02 -5.26 -17.16
C MET A 151 26.59 -5.22 -15.73
N GLU A 152 26.90 -6.38 -15.14
CA GLU A 152 27.34 -6.53 -13.74
C GLU A 152 28.55 -5.66 -13.41
N GLU A 153 29.61 -5.75 -14.22
CA GLU A 153 30.86 -5.01 -14.03
C GLU A 153 30.70 -3.49 -14.21
N ARG A 154 29.57 -3.06 -14.77
CA ARG A 154 29.28 -1.68 -15.15
C ARG A 154 28.08 -1.11 -14.39
N THR A 155 27.65 -1.81 -13.35
CA THR A 155 26.55 -1.41 -12.46
C THR A 155 27.11 -1.03 -11.10
N PHE A 156 26.87 0.21 -10.69
CA PHE A 156 27.40 0.76 -9.44
C PHE A 156 26.25 1.09 -8.48
N ILE A 157 26.45 0.80 -7.19
CA ILE A 157 25.46 1.06 -6.15
C ILE A 157 25.93 2.28 -5.34
N HIS A 158 25.04 3.26 -5.19
CA HIS A 158 25.21 4.39 -4.28
C HIS A 158 24.21 4.21 -3.14
N ALA A 159 24.69 3.64 -2.05
CA ALA A 159 23.85 3.29 -0.91
C ALA A 159 23.60 4.52 -0.03
N PHE A 160 22.33 4.87 0.17
CA PHE A 160 21.92 5.73 1.27
C PHE A 160 21.66 4.84 2.48
N THR A 161 22.33 5.12 3.59
CA THR A 161 22.14 4.37 4.84
C THR A 161 20.86 4.83 5.53
N ASP A 162 20.23 3.90 6.24
CA ASP A 162 18.98 4.15 6.96
C ASP A 162 19.25 4.62 8.40
N GLY A 163 18.90 3.83 9.42
CA GLY A 163 18.98 4.23 10.83
C GLY A 163 17.79 5.05 11.32
N ARG A 164 16.72 5.15 10.52
CA ARG A 164 15.43 5.74 10.90
C ARG A 164 14.29 4.74 10.82
N ASP A 165 14.15 4.05 9.69
CA ASP A 165 13.09 3.05 9.49
C ASP A 165 13.51 1.68 10.06
N VAL A 166 14.82 1.50 10.25
CA VAL A 166 15.42 0.40 11.01
C VAL A 166 16.31 0.94 12.13
N SER A 167 16.74 0.07 13.04
CA SER A 167 17.61 0.45 14.17
C SER A 167 18.87 1.19 13.68
N PRO A 168 19.30 2.27 14.37
CA PRO A 168 20.58 2.92 14.15
C PRO A 168 21.78 1.98 14.27
#